data_AF-A0A7C5H7S4-F1
#
_entry.id   AF-A0A7C5H7S4-F1
#
_cell.length_a   1.000
_cell.length_b   1.000
_cell.length_c   1.000
_cell.angle_alpha   90.00
_cell.angle_beta   90.00
_cell.angle_gamma   90.00
#
_symmetry.space_group_name_H-M   'P 1'
#
loop_
_entity.id
_entity.type
_entity.pdbx_description
1 polymer ?
#
loop_
_entity_poly.entity_id
_entity_poly.type
_entity_poly.pdbx_seq_one_letter_code
_entity_poly.pdbx_strand_id
1 'polypeptide(L)'
;MGEAQGDGTSSHRGGGCNGPSATDNGFREPEHGRVQVTEYHIGVDSTDSAELGMCTTYLGALIIEEMEKLPVELSTYPELVRLNPNVPWKTRGNGAVALRFSGRRGQERRMFDTCCEMIEKYSIMEDPQTNPGLVVISGNVPEEFTETYHEALHRLMGTDEIIPLLKEHECLFRGWKNGRGLIGAVSAVGARFDEFTYEAILYRNGEVKDRERLVDPESVREASRKHPSTFFNVDDRGDIVCIPHSPCPVICGIRGLEPVDTRSALLEVSAGRAERWVLWRTNQHTDVHIVAID
;
A
#
# COMPACT_ATOMS: atom_id res chain seq x y z
N MET A 1 49.47 -20.57 -76.54
CA MET A 1 48.32 -21.12 -77.27
C MET A 1 47.09 -20.74 -76.46
N GLY A 2 46.14 -19.91 -76.84
CA GLY A 2 45.85 -19.08 -78.01
C GLY A 2 44.56 -18.32 -77.63
N GLU A 3 44.49 -17.03 -77.94
CA GLU A 3 43.39 -16.12 -77.64
C GLU A 3 42.17 -16.32 -78.56
N ALA A 4 40.97 -15.93 -78.09
CA ALA A 4 39.86 -15.25 -78.81
C ALA A 4 38.62 -15.23 -77.87
N GLN A 5 38.09 -14.10 -77.37
CA GLN A 5 37.36 -12.96 -77.98
C GLN A 5 35.91 -13.22 -78.44
N GLY A 6 35.00 -12.29 -78.08
CA GLY A 6 33.66 -12.05 -78.68
C GLY A 6 32.48 -12.40 -77.75
N ASP A 7 31.76 -11.52 -77.05
CA ASP A 7 31.02 -10.27 -77.37
C ASP A 7 29.57 -10.52 -77.89
N GLY A 8 28.58 -9.76 -77.39
CA GLY A 8 27.27 -9.58 -78.05
C GLY A 8 25.96 -10.02 -77.35
N THR A 9 25.29 -9.05 -76.73
CA THR A 9 23.84 -8.76 -76.57
C THR A 9 22.74 -9.71 -77.12
N SER A 10 21.65 -9.93 -76.37
CA SER A 10 20.28 -9.46 -76.72
C SER A 10 19.17 -9.98 -75.78
N SER A 11 18.11 -9.18 -75.67
CA SER A 11 16.87 -9.33 -74.91
C SER A 11 15.91 -10.42 -75.43
N HIS A 12 15.14 -11.07 -74.54
CA HIS A 12 13.76 -11.50 -74.84
C HIS A 12 12.90 -11.66 -73.57
N ARG A 13 11.67 -11.14 -73.66
CA ARG A 13 10.56 -11.35 -72.71
C ARG A 13 9.95 -12.74 -72.93
N GLY A 14 9.50 -13.38 -71.86
CA GLY A 14 8.61 -14.53 -71.91
C GLY A 14 8.01 -14.78 -70.54
N GLY A 15 6.70 -14.55 -70.40
CA GLY A 15 5.95 -14.85 -69.19
C GLY A 15 5.69 -16.35 -69.03
N GLY A 16 5.46 -16.77 -67.79
CA GLY A 16 5.02 -18.11 -67.44
C GLY A 16 4.58 -18.15 -65.98
N CYS A 17 3.30 -18.44 -65.78
CA CYS A 17 2.60 -18.43 -64.50
C CYS A 17 2.92 -19.67 -63.62
N ASN A 18 2.78 -19.45 -62.31
CA ASN A 18 2.30 -20.35 -61.25
C ASN A 18 3.06 -21.64 -60.90
N GLY A 19 3.66 -21.60 -59.70
CA GLY A 19 3.67 -22.69 -58.73
C GLY A 19 3.87 -22.12 -57.33
N PRO A 20 3.05 -22.45 -56.32
CA PRO A 20 3.19 -21.90 -54.98
C PRO A 20 4.39 -22.55 -54.30
N SER A 21 5.48 -21.81 -54.09
CA SER A 21 6.54 -22.29 -53.19
C SER A 21 6.04 -22.16 -51.76
N ALA A 22 5.96 -23.32 -51.12
CA ALA A 22 5.62 -23.57 -49.73
C ALA A 22 5.81 -22.38 -48.79
N THR A 23 4.73 -22.08 -48.08
CA THR A 23 4.68 -21.33 -46.83
C THR A 23 5.99 -21.40 -46.05
N ASP A 24 6.75 -20.31 -46.04
CA ASP A 24 7.54 -19.95 -44.87
C ASP A 24 6.55 -19.48 -43.81
N ASN A 25 5.77 -20.43 -43.29
CA ASN A 25 5.17 -20.28 -41.97
C ASN A 25 6.34 -20.49 -41.01
N GLY A 26 7.19 -19.47 -40.92
CA GLY A 26 8.17 -19.34 -39.87
C GLY A 26 7.40 -19.49 -38.57
N PHE A 27 7.41 -20.71 -38.04
CA PHE A 27 6.99 -21.01 -36.70
C PHE A 27 7.95 -20.22 -35.84
N ARG A 28 7.58 -18.98 -35.53
CA ARG A 28 8.19 -18.27 -34.43
C ARG A 28 7.83 -19.12 -33.23
N GLU A 29 8.84 -19.75 -32.64
CA GLU A 29 8.71 -20.26 -31.29
C GLU A 29 7.97 -19.20 -30.49
N PRO A 30 6.91 -19.55 -29.75
CA PRO A 30 6.36 -18.60 -28.80
C PRO A 30 7.54 -18.22 -27.92
N GLU A 31 7.96 -16.96 -28.00
CA GLU A 31 8.79 -16.37 -26.97
C GLU A 31 8.05 -16.73 -25.68
N HIS A 32 8.59 -17.69 -24.94
CA HIS A 32 8.20 -17.93 -23.57
C HIS A 32 8.72 -16.70 -22.85
N GLY A 33 8.02 -15.59 -23.05
CA GLY A 33 8.26 -14.32 -22.42
C GLY A 33 8.18 -14.64 -20.95
N ARG A 34 9.35 -14.67 -20.30
CA ARG A 34 9.43 -14.69 -18.85
C ARG A 34 8.40 -13.67 -18.38
N VAL A 35 7.37 -14.12 -17.67
CA VAL A 35 6.37 -13.20 -17.13
C VAL A 35 7.17 -12.19 -16.33
N GLN A 36 7.28 -10.96 -16.84
CA GLN A 36 8.00 -9.92 -16.14
C GLN A 36 7.14 -9.57 -14.94
N VAL A 37 7.56 -10.08 -13.78
CA VAL A 37 7.02 -9.73 -12.49
C VAL A 37 7.52 -8.33 -12.15
N THR A 38 6.60 -7.46 -11.78
CA THR A 38 6.86 -6.08 -11.38
C THR A 38 6.32 -5.89 -9.97
N GLU A 39 7.11 -5.24 -9.11
CA GLU A 39 6.64 -4.77 -7.81
C GLU A 39 5.85 -3.46 -8.00
N TYR A 40 4.82 -3.30 -7.20
CA TYR A 40 3.95 -2.14 -7.14
C TYR A 40 3.83 -1.70 -5.70
N HIS A 41 3.93 -0.41 -5.45
CA HIS A 41 3.82 0.16 -4.11
C HIS A 41 2.73 1.22 -4.11
N ILE A 42 1.74 1.05 -3.24
CA ILE A 42 0.62 1.98 -3.04
C ILE A 42 0.77 2.63 -1.67
N GLY A 43 0.83 3.95 -1.62
CA GLY A 43 0.77 4.75 -0.40
C GLY A 43 -0.55 5.51 -0.29
N VAL A 44 -1.17 5.49 0.89
CA VAL A 44 -2.42 6.23 1.18
C VAL A 44 -2.35 6.89 2.55
N ASP A 45 -2.78 8.14 2.65
CA ASP A 45 -2.92 8.85 3.93
C ASP A 45 -4.09 9.85 3.92
N SER A 46 -4.50 10.29 5.11
CA SER A 46 -5.43 11.40 5.37
C SER A 46 -6.83 11.20 4.79
N THR A 47 -7.36 9.98 4.88
CA THR A 47 -8.70 9.59 4.38
C THR A 47 -9.76 9.56 5.49
N ASP A 48 -9.35 9.67 6.74
CA ASP A 48 -10.15 9.50 7.94
C ASP A 48 -10.60 10.82 8.57
N SER A 49 -11.66 10.73 9.39
CA SER A 49 -12.14 11.83 10.23
C SER A 49 -12.22 11.39 11.69
N ALA A 50 -11.65 12.20 12.59
CA ALA A 50 -11.74 11.95 14.03
C ALA A 50 -13.18 11.99 14.55
N GLU A 51 -14.06 12.78 13.90
CA GLU A 51 -15.43 13.03 14.36
C GLU A 51 -16.49 12.30 13.55
N LEU A 52 -16.28 12.11 12.25
CA LEU A 52 -17.27 11.54 11.34
C LEU A 52 -17.06 10.06 11.03
N GLY A 53 -15.93 9.48 11.46
CA GLY A 53 -15.60 8.06 11.31
C GLY A 53 -14.58 7.78 10.21
N MET A 54 -14.57 6.52 9.75
CA MET A 54 -13.51 5.95 8.89
C MET A 54 -12.12 5.89 9.55
N CYS A 55 -11.21 5.16 8.92
CA CYS A 55 -9.78 5.20 9.22
C CYS A 55 -8.98 4.80 7.97
N THR A 56 -7.76 5.33 7.81
CA THR A 56 -6.86 4.99 6.68
C THR A 56 -6.57 3.49 6.60
N THR A 57 -6.45 2.82 7.74
CA THR A 57 -6.21 1.37 7.79
C THR A 57 -7.41 0.55 7.31
N TYR A 58 -8.64 0.99 7.56
CA TYR A 58 -9.84 0.33 7.04
C TYR A 58 -9.93 0.49 5.52
N LEU A 59 -9.63 1.68 4.99
CA LEU A 59 -9.54 1.87 3.55
C LEU A 59 -8.42 1.01 2.94
N GLY A 60 -7.27 0.90 3.61
CA GLY A 60 -6.20 -0.02 3.19
C GLY A 60 -6.67 -1.48 3.14
N ALA A 61 -7.46 -1.93 4.12
CA ALA A 61 -8.05 -3.27 4.11
C ALA A 61 -8.98 -3.48 2.90
N LEU A 62 -9.82 -2.48 2.58
CA LEU A 62 -10.67 -2.53 1.40
C LEU A 62 -9.84 -2.54 0.10
N ILE A 63 -8.77 -1.75 0.02
CA ILE A 63 -7.89 -1.71 -1.16
C ILE A 63 -7.27 -3.08 -1.39
N ILE A 64 -6.80 -3.75 -0.33
CA ILE A 64 -6.26 -5.12 -0.44
C ILE A 64 -7.30 -6.06 -1.08
N GLU A 65 -8.54 -6.08 -0.56
CA GLU A 65 -9.64 -6.91 -1.11
C GLU A 65 -9.95 -6.58 -2.58
N GLU A 66 -9.89 -5.31 -2.97
CA GLU A 66 -10.12 -4.91 -4.37
C GLU A 66 -8.95 -5.28 -5.30
N MET A 67 -7.71 -5.25 -4.80
CA MET A 67 -6.53 -5.65 -5.58
C MET A 67 -6.51 -7.16 -5.88
N GLU A 68 -7.17 -8.01 -5.07
CA GLU A 68 -7.31 -9.46 -5.35
C GLU A 68 -8.05 -9.75 -6.68
N LYS A 69 -8.77 -8.77 -7.22
CA LYS A 69 -9.46 -8.85 -8.52
C LYS A 69 -8.53 -8.57 -9.71
N LEU A 70 -7.28 -8.19 -9.43
CA LEU A 70 -6.23 -7.92 -10.41
C LEU A 70 -5.21 -9.08 -10.41
N PRO A 71 -4.42 -9.26 -11.48
CA PRO A 71 -3.37 -10.27 -11.53
C PRO A 71 -2.12 -9.82 -10.76
N VAL A 72 -2.31 -9.50 -9.48
CA VAL A 72 -1.28 -9.09 -8.51
C VAL A 72 -1.51 -9.80 -7.18
N GLU A 73 -0.45 -10.01 -6.43
CA GLU A 73 -0.48 -10.64 -5.11
C GLU A 73 0.27 -9.77 -4.12
N LEU A 74 -0.21 -9.71 -2.87
CA LEU A 74 0.44 -8.94 -1.81
C LEU A 74 1.85 -9.53 -1.55
N SER A 75 2.90 -8.74 -1.73
CA SER A 75 4.30 -9.22 -1.68
C SER A 75 4.89 -9.21 -0.28
N THR A 76 4.35 -8.39 0.64
CA THR A 76 4.76 -8.32 2.05
C THR A 76 3.56 -8.10 2.96
N TYR A 77 3.77 -8.13 4.29
CA TYR A 77 2.76 -7.56 5.20
C TYR A 77 2.45 -6.11 4.79
N PRO A 78 1.17 -5.69 4.85
CA PRO A 78 0.81 -4.30 4.65
C PRO A 78 1.36 -3.47 5.81
N GLU A 79 1.72 -2.22 5.54
CA GLU A 79 2.50 -1.39 6.45
C GLU A 79 1.65 -0.25 7.01
N LEU A 80 1.63 -0.12 8.33
CA LEU A 80 1.04 1.02 9.05
C LEU A 80 2.17 1.91 9.55
N VAL A 81 2.33 3.06 8.90
CA VAL A 81 3.47 3.97 9.12
C VAL A 81 2.98 5.17 9.92
N ARG A 82 3.53 5.32 11.13
CA ARG A 82 3.34 6.51 11.97
C ARG A 82 4.39 7.55 11.62
N LEU A 83 3.96 8.79 11.42
CA LEU A 83 4.86 9.93 11.19
C LEU A 83 4.96 10.80 12.45
N ASN A 84 5.50 12.02 12.32
CA ASN A 84 5.72 12.93 13.45
C ASN A 84 4.47 13.10 14.35
N PRO A 85 4.49 12.65 15.61
CA PRO A 85 3.31 12.71 16.49
C PRO A 85 2.90 14.13 16.87
N ASN A 86 3.77 15.12 16.66
CA ASN A 86 3.57 16.52 17.05
C ASN A 86 2.86 17.36 15.97
N VAL A 87 2.42 16.76 14.86
CA VAL A 87 1.74 17.48 13.76
C VAL A 87 0.34 17.93 14.20
N PRO A 88 0.05 19.24 14.25
CA PRO A 88 -1.14 19.76 14.95
C PRO A 88 -2.47 19.53 14.22
N TRP A 89 -2.44 19.17 12.93
CA TRP A 89 -3.63 19.01 12.10
C TRP A 89 -4.00 17.56 11.77
N LYS A 90 -3.32 16.58 12.37
CA LYS A 90 -3.62 15.15 12.16
C LYS A 90 -4.52 14.58 13.25
N THR A 91 -5.29 13.56 12.90
CA THR A 91 -6.11 12.81 13.86
C THR A 91 -5.20 12.08 14.85
N ARG A 92 -5.71 11.76 16.05
CA ARG A 92 -4.96 10.96 17.04
C ARG A 92 -4.59 9.63 16.39
N GLY A 93 -3.32 9.50 16.03
CA GLY A 93 -2.81 8.36 15.29
C GLY A 93 -1.78 8.73 14.22
N ASN A 94 -1.96 9.75 13.40
CA ASN A 94 -1.01 10.08 12.30
C ASN A 94 -0.50 8.83 11.52
N GLY A 95 -1.42 8.00 11.02
CA GLY A 95 -1.07 6.75 10.35
C GLY A 95 -1.33 6.81 8.85
N ALA A 96 -0.26 6.71 8.06
CA ALA A 96 -0.32 6.42 6.63
C ALA A 96 -0.18 4.90 6.42
N VAL A 97 -0.62 4.39 5.28
CA VAL A 97 -0.47 2.97 4.93
C VAL A 97 0.30 2.78 3.64
N ALA A 98 1.12 1.73 3.58
CA ALA A 98 1.74 1.25 2.35
C ALA A 98 1.37 -0.20 2.08
N LEU A 99 1.02 -0.48 0.83
CA LEU A 99 0.64 -1.81 0.34
C LEU A 99 1.57 -2.18 -0.81
N ARG A 100 2.18 -3.36 -0.74
CA ARG A 100 3.16 -3.83 -1.72
C ARG A 100 2.60 -5.05 -2.43
N PHE A 101 2.61 -5.01 -3.76
CA PHE A 101 2.10 -6.08 -4.59
C PHE A 101 3.13 -6.48 -5.63
N SER A 102 3.16 -7.76 -5.99
CA SER A 102 3.92 -8.28 -7.13
C SER A 102 2.95 -8.83 -8.16
N GLY A 103 3.22 -8.64 -9.45
CA GLY A 103 2.33 -9.19 -10.47
C GLY A 103 2.77 -8.90 -11.88
N ARG A 104 1.87 -9.17 -12.83
CA ARG A 104 2.13 -8.93 -14.26
C ARG A 104 2.45 -7.46 -14.49
N ARG A 105 3.50 -7.13 -15.25
CA ARG A 105 3.79 -5.76 -15.68
C ARG A 105 2.57 -5.02 -16.27
N GLY A 106 2.43 -3.72 -16.01
CA GLY A 106 1.41 -2.85 -16.59
C GLY A 106 0.12 -2.74 -15.79
N GLN A 107 0.12 -3.10 -14.49
CA GLN A 107 -1.08 -2.95 -13.63
C GLN A 107 -1.16 -1.57 -12.95
N GLU A 108 -0.08 -0.78 -12.95
CA GLU A 108 0.05 0.47 -12.18
C GLU A 108 -1.11 1.44 -12.41
N ARG A 109 -1.52 1.66 -13.67
CA ARG A 109 -2.63 2.55 -14.02
C ARG A 109 -3.97 2.04 -13.50
N ARG A 110 -4.22 0.73 -13.62
CA ARG A 110 -5.46 0.13 -13.15
C ARG A 110 -5.54 0.15 -11.63
N MET A 111 -4.45 -0.17 -10.93
CA MET A 111 -4.35 -0.06 -9.47
C MET A 111 -4.61 1.38 -9.01
N PHE A 112 -4.00 2.36 -9.69
CA PHE A 112 -4.18 3.78 -9.39
C PHE A 112 -5.63 4.24 -9.58
N ASP A 113 -6.26 3.91 -10.72
CA ASP A 113 -7.64 4.29 -11.01
C ASP A 113 -8.60 3.66 -9.98
N THR A 114 -8.44 2.36 -9.67
CA THR A 114 -9.23 1.69 -8.63
C THR A 114 -9.04 2.34 -7.26
N CYS A 115 -7.80 2.65 -6.85
CA CYS A 115 -7.55 3.34 -5.58
C CYS A 115 -8.20 4.73 -5.53
N CYS A 116 -8.20 5.48 -6.64
CA CYS A 116 -8.89 6.77 -6.72
C CYS A 116 -10.40 6.62 -6.46
N GLU A 117 -11.05 5.66 -7.11
CA GLU A 117 -12.48 5.39 -6.93
C GLU A 117 -12.80 5.02 -5.47
N MET A 118 -11.95 4.19 -4.85
CA MET A 118 -12.12 3.81 -3.45
C MET A 118 -11.93 4.98 -2.49
N ILE A 119 -10.91 5.82 -2.71
CA ILE A 119 -10.69 7.03 -1.90
C ILE A 119 -11.89 7.98 -2.02
N GLU A 120 -12.40 8.21 -3.22
CA GLU A 120 -13.57 9.06 -3.45
C GLU A 120 -14.84 8.50 -2.81
N LYS A 121 -15.00 7.17 -2.83
CA LYS A 121 -16.17 6.49 -2.25
C LYS A 121 -16.17 6.48 -0.72
N TYR A 122 -15.02 6.24 -0.10
CA TYR A 122 -14.97 5.92 1.33
C TYR A 122 -14.39 7.04 2.20
N SER A 123 -13.62 7.99 1.66
CA SER A 123 -13.05 9.06 2.48
C SER A 123 -14.12 10.04 2.94
N ILE A 124 -13.96 10.58 4.15
CA ILE A 124 -14.87 11.59 4.69
C ILE A 124 -14.54 12.97 4.09
N MET A 125 -14.89 13.20 2.82
CA MET A 125 -14.56 14.43 2.09
C MET A 125 -15.22 15.69 2.67
N GLU A 126 -16.23 15.56 3.54
CA GLU A 126 -16.90 16.68 4.20
C GLU A 126 -16.05 17.28 5.34
N ASP A 127 -15.17 16.50 5.97
CA ASP A 127 -14.33 16.99 7.08
C ASP A 127 -13.18 17.86 6.52
N PRO A 128 -13.03 19.14 6.95
CA PRO A 128 -11.94 20.00 6.51
C PRO A 128 -10.53 19.43 6.73
N GLN A 129 -10.36 18.52 7.70
CA GLN A 129 -9.09 17.85 8.00
C GLN A 129 -8.85 16.60 7.14
N THR A 130 -9.86 16.03 6.50
CA THR A 130 -9.65 14.93 5.54
C THR A 130 -9.08 15.51 4.25
N ASN A 131 -7.81 15.27 3.96
CA ASN A 131 -7.12 15.77 2.76
C ASN A 131 -6.31 14.64 2.11
N PRO A 132 -6.99 13.67 1.47
CA PRO A 132 -6.38 12.43 1.01
C PRO A 132 -5.21 12.62 0.07
N GLY A 133 -4.27 11.68 0.14
CA GLY A 133 -3.23 11.50 -0.87
C GLY A 133 -3.08 10.04 -1.26
N LEU A 134 -2.83 9.82 -2.53
CA LEU A 134 -2.53 8.53 -3.14
C LEU A 134 -1.23 8.66 -3.92
N VAL A 135 -0.32 7.71 -3.73
CA VAL A 135 0.89 7.53 -4.54
C VAL A 135 0.96 6.07 -4.97
N VAL A 136 1.20 5.83 -6.26
CA VAL A 136 1.45 4.51 -6.84
C VAL A 136 2.72 4.58 -7.68
N ILE A 137 3.68 3.70 -7.37
CA ILE A 137 4.93 3.56 -8.11
C ILE A 137 5.16 2.08 -8.42
N SER A 138 5.72 1.80 -9.60
CA SER A 138 6.12 0.46 -10.03
C SER A 138 7.64 0.34 -10.07
N GLY A 139 8.16 -0.86 -9.76
CA GLY A 139 9.59 -1.11 -9.68
C GLY A 139 10.20 -0.64 -8.37
N ASN A 140 11.42 -0.10 -8.44
CA ASN A 140 12.18 0.28 -7.24
C ASN A 140 11.63 1.55 -6.60
N VAL A 141 11.54 1.56 -5.27
CA VAL A 141 11.27 2.77 -4.50
C VAL A 141 12.54 3.65 -4.47
N PRO A 142 12.47 4.94 -4.86
CA PRO A 142 13.59 5.88 -4.79
C PRO A 142 14.07 6.11 -3.36
N GLU A 143 15.36 6.39 -3.18
CA GLU A 143 15.92 6.65 -1.85
C GLU A 143 15.41 7.97 -1.27
N GLU A 144 15.10 8.93 -2.13
CA GLU A 144 14.47 10.20 -1.82
C GLU A 144 13.11 10.03 -1.10
N PHE A 145 12.42 8.89 -1.32
CA PHE A 145 11.19 8.59 -0.57
C PHE A 145 11.51 8.14 0.86
N THR A 146 12.61 7.40 1.05
CA THR A 146 13.12 7.04 2.38
C THR A 146 13.61 8.29 3.11
N GLU A 147 14.32 9.20 2.44
CA GLU A 147 14.67 10.52 2.99
C GLU A 147 13.43 11.30 3.40
N THR A 148 12.41 11.35 2.52
CA THR A 148 11.12 12.00 2.83
C THR A 148 10.46 11.41 4.07
N TYR A 149 10.47 10.08 4.24
CA TYR A 149 9.97 9.44 5.45
C TYR A 149 10.71 9.91 6.71
N HIS A 150 12.05 9.96 6.67
CA HIS A 150 12.86 10.43 7.79
C HIS A 150 12.63 11.91 8.10
N GLU A 151 12.44 12.76 7.09
CA GLU A 151 12.10 14.16 7.29
C GLU A 151 10.70 14.32 7.89
N ALA A 152 9.72 13.58 7.39
CA ALA A 152 8.33 13.61 7.87
C ALA A 152 8.17 13.11 9.31
N LEU A 153 9.16 12.42 9.87
CA LEU A 153 9.24 12.06 11.29
C LEU A 153 9.64 13.24 12.19
N HIS A 154 10.40 14.21 11.68
CA HIS A 154 11.08 15.23 12.50
C HIS A 154 10.69 16.67 12.17
N ARG A 155 10.19 16.96 10.96
CA ARG A 155 9.79 18.31 10.55
C ARG A 155 8.43 18.34 9.85
N LEU A 156 7.89 19.55 9.73
CA LEU A 156 6.71 19.81 8.90
C LEU A 156 7.15 19.96 7.45
N MET A 157 6.45 19.28 6.54
CA MET A 157 6.71 19.33 5.11
C MET A 157 5.52 19.94 4.35
N GLY A 158 5.81 20.57 3.22
CA GLY A 158 4.82 21.10 2.28
C GLY A 158 4.57 20.18 1.08
N THR A 159 3.43 20.32 0.42
CA THR A 159 3.12 19.56 -0.81
C THR A 159 3.93 20.05 -2.02
N ASP A 160 4.44 21.26 -1.96
CA ASP A 160 5.36 21.86 -2.92
C ASP A 160 6.75 21.18 -2.93
N GLU A 161 7.15 20.56 -1.82
CA GLU A 161 8.35 19.71 -1.75
C GLU A 161 8.10 18.33 -2.38
N ILE A 162 6.91 17.76 -2.18
CA ILE A 162 6.59 16.39 -2.56
C ILE A 162 6.17 16.25 -4.04
N ILE A 163 5.39 17.20 -4.57
CA ILE A 163 4.85 17.09 -5.93
C ILE A 163 5.96 17.05 -7.01
N PRO A 164 7.02 17.88 -6.95
CA PRO A 164 8.14 17.79 -7.89
C PRO A 164 8.81 16.41 -7.84
N LEU A 165 9.07 15.89 -6.65
CA LEU A 165 9.67 14.57 -6.43
C LEU A 165 8.84 13.44 -7.07
N LEU A 166 7.52 13.44 -6.84
CA LEU A 166 6.63 12.45 -7.44
C LEU A 166 6.61 12.51 -8.98
N LYS A 167 6.75 13.71 -9.56
CA LYS A 167 6.82 13.88 -11.02
C LYS A 167 8.14 13.41 -11.60
N GLU A 168 9.24 13.69 -10.91
CA GLU A 168 10.59 13.28 -11.31
C GLU A 168 10.70 11.76 -11.43
N HIS A 169 10.11 11.03 -10.48
CA HIS A 169 10.08 9.56 -10.51
C HIS A 169 8.86 8.97 -11.23
N GLU A 170 8.19 9.76 -12.08
CA GLU A 170 7.07 9.33 -12.93
C GLU A 170 5.95 8.57 -12.16
N CYS A 171 5.72 8.93 -10.90
CA CYS A 171 4.72 8.29 -10.07
C CYS A 171 3.30 8.62 -10.55
N LEU A 172 2.38 7.68 -10.38
CA LEU A 172 0.95 7.97 -10.48
C LEU A 172 0.48 8.46 -9.11
N PHE A 173 0.07 9.71 -9.01
CA PHE A 173 -0.35 10.29 -7.73
C PHE A 173 -1.57 11.19 -7.88
N ARG A 174 -2.31 11.32 -6.78
CA ARG A 174 -3.43 12.27 -6.67
C ARG A 174 -3.57 12.77 -5.25
N GLY A 175 -3.65 14.10 -5.12
CA GLY A 175 -4.05 14.76 -3.89
C GLY A 175 -5.49 15.25 -4.00
N TRP A 176 -6.27 15.09 -2.94
CA TRP A 176 -7.60 15.67 -2.82
C TRP A 176 -7.55 16.88 -1.88
N LYS A 177 -8.38 17.90 -2.18
CA LYS A 177 -8.38 19.21 -1.51
C LYS A 177 -6.98 19.84 -1.54
N ASN A 178 -6.36 20.10 -0.38
CA ASN A 178 -5.02 20.67 -0.33
C ASN A 178 -3.91 19.63 -0.58
N GLY A 179 -4.25 18.34 -0.71
CA GLY A 179 -3.33 17.27 -1.09
C GLY A 179 -2.29 16.90 -0.03
N ARG A 180 -2.38 17.38 1.21
CA ARG A 180 -1.36 17.12 2.26
C ARG A 180 -1.15 15.63 2.55
N GLY A 181 -2.14 14.78 2.30
CA GLY A 181 -2.01 13.33 2.41
C GLY A 181 -0.93 12.75 1.48
N LEU A 182 -0.49 13.48 0.44
CA LEU A 182 0.62 13.05 -0.41
C LEU A 182 1.93 12.89 0.37
N ILE A 183 2.16 13.74 1.38
CA ILE A 183 3.32 13.65 2.27
C ILE A 183 3.32 12.31 3.00
N GLY A 184 2.16 11.93 3.55
CA GLY A 184 2.02 10.65 4.24
C GLY A 184 2.10 9.45 3.32
N ALA A 185 1.45 9.52 2.16
CA ALA A 185 1.47 8.46 1.16
C ALA A 185 2.88 8.17 0.64
N VAL A 186 3.65 9.20 0.27
CA VAL A 186 5.04 9.01 -0.19
C VAL A 186 5.94 8.51 0.93
N SER A 187 5.79 9.06 2.15
CA SER A 187 6.54 8.62 3.33
C SER A 187 6.25 7.17 3.66
N ALA A 188 5.00 6.72 3.51
CA ALA A 188 4.65 5.33 3.77
C ALA A 188 5.30 4.39 2.75
N VAL A 189 5.33 4.74 1.47
CA VAL A 189 6.00 3.95 0.42
C VAL A 189 7.52 3.88 0.68
N GLY A 190 8.11 5.01 1.08
CA GLY A 190 9.53 5.13 1.40
C GLY A 190 9.96 4.58 2.76
N ALA A 191 9.01 4.25 3.64
CA ALA A 191 9.32 3.77 4.98
C ALA A 191 10.11 2.47 4.92
N ARG A 192 11.29 2.48 5.56
CA ARG A 192 12.09 1.29 5.83
C ARG A 192 12.11 1.08 7.33
N PHE A 193 11.68 -0.10 7.76
CA PHE A 193 11.68 -0.46 9.18
C PHE A 193 12.93 -1.25 9.51
N ASP A 194 13.91 -0.60 10.15
CA ASP A 194 15.05 -1.30 10.76
C ASP A 194 14.59 -2.11 11.98
N GLU A 195 13.70 -1.49 12.77
CA GLU A 195 12.92 -2.12 13.83
C GLU A 195 11.43 -1.95 13.54
N PHE A 196 10.64 -2.99 13.79
CA PHE A 196 9.19 -2.97 13.62
C PHE A 196 8.48 -3.86 14.64
N THR A 197 7.21 -3.56 14.83
CA THR A 197 6.26 -4.39 15.56
C THR A 197 5.09 -4.74 14.63
N TYR A 198 4.12 -5.49 15.15
CA TYR A 198 2.90 -5.85 14.45
C TYR A 198 1.66 -5.32 15.18
N GLU A 199 0.65 -4.95 14.41
CA GLU A 199 -0.69 -4.61 14.94
C GLU A 199 -1.75 -5.35 14.11
N ALA A 200 -2.44 -6.30 14.73
CA ALA A 200 -3.57 -7.00 14.14
C ALA A 200 -4.86 -6.23 14.47
N ILE A 201 -5.51 -5.68 13.45
CA ILE A 201 -6.68 -4.82 13.61
C ILE A 201 -7.92 -5.55 13.14
N LEU A 202 -8.94 -5.64 14.01
CA LEU A 202 -10.27 -6.16 13.70
C LEU A 202 -11.21 -5.01 13.38
N TYR A 203 -11.99 -5.13 12.30
CA TYR A 203 -12.87 -4.07 11.83
C TYR A 203 -14.34 -4.51 11.79
N ARG A 204 -15.23 -3.58 12.11
CA ARG A 204 -16.67 -3.65 11.80
C ARG A 204 -16.96 -2.96 10.47
N ASN A 205 -18.22 -3.03 10.02
CA ASN A 205 -18.70 -2.25 8.89
C ASN A 205 -18.44 -0.75 9.08
N GLY A 206 -17.88 -0.10 8.07
CA GLY A 206 -17.52 1.33 8.11
C GLY A 206 -18.70 2.31 8.20
N GLU A 207 -19.92 1.87 7.88
CA GLU A 207 -21.14 2.65 8.06
C GLU A 207 -21.57 2.71 9.55
N VAL A 208 -21.09 1.79 10.39
CA VAL A 208 -21.36 1.76 11.83
C VAL A 208 -20.44 2.74 12.56
N LYS A 209 -21.04 3.77 13.17
CA LYS A 209 -20.31 4.88 13.83
C LYS A 209 -20.41 4.86 15.37
N ASP A 210 -20.96 3.80 15.95
CA ASP A 210 -21.12 3.68 17.41
C ASP A 210 -19.80 3.80 18.14
N ARG A 211 -19.70 4.63 19.19
CA ARG A 211 -18.45 4.78 19.93
C ARG A 211 -18.19 3.60 20.88
N GLU A 212 -19.25 2.97 21.36
CA GLU A 212 -19.15 1.76 22.17
C GLU A 212 -18.73 0.58 21.29
N ARG A 213 -17.81 -0.24 21.79
CA ARG A 213 -17.36 -1.45 21.11
C ARG A 213 -17.88 -2.66 21.88
N LEU A 214 -18.56 -3.54 21.15
CA LEU A 214 -18.96 -4.84 21.66
C LEU A 214 -17.71 -5.73 21.66
N VAL A 215 -16.92 -5.67 22.73
CA VAL A 215 -15.74 -6.51 22.96
C VAL A 215 -15.81 -7.02 24.39
N ASP A 216 -15.64 -8.32 24.60
CA ASP A 216 -15.51 -8.89 25.94
C ASP A 216 -14.11 -8.57 26.51
N PRO A 217 -14.00 -7.72 27.56
CA PRO A 217 -12.71 -7.36 28.12
C PRO A 217 -11.92 -8.55 28.65
N GLU A 218 -12.58 -9.60 29.15
CA GLU A 218 -11.86 -10.76 29.71
C GLU A 218 -11.20 -11.58 28.60
N SER A 219 -11.87 -11.73 27.45
CA SER A 219 -11.25 -12.37 26.28
C SER A 219 -9.95 -11.68 25.83
N VAL A 220 -9.89 -10.34 25.92
CA VAL A 220 -8.66 -9.57 25.61
C VAL A 220 -7.56 -9.86 26.64
N ARG A 221 -7.90 -9.91 27.94
CA ARG A 221 -6.93 -10.24 28.99
C ARG A 221 -6.41 -11.67 28.84
N GLU A 222 -7.29 -12.62 28.55
CA GLU A 222 -6.91 -14.00 28.31
C GLU A 222 -5.99 -14.15 27.10
N ALA A 223 -6.35 -13.54 25.97
CA ALA A 223 -5.52 -13.53 24.77
C ALA A 223 -4.14 -12.93 25.06
N SER A 224 -4.08 -11.79 25.76
CA SER A 224 -2.81 -11.13 26.12
C SER A 224 -1.95 -12.01 27.05
N ARG A 225 -2.55 -12.76 27.97
CA ARG A 225 -1.83 -13.70 28.86
C ARG A 225 -1.30 -14.93 28.11
N LYS A 226 -2.05 -15.46 27.14
CA LYS A 226 -1.68 -16.65 26.37
C LYS A 226 -0.58 -16.38 25.34
N HIS A 227 -0.52 -15.15 24.83
CA HIS A 227 0.40 -14.73 23.77
C HIS A 227 1.39 -13.68 24.30
N PRO A 228 2.47 -14.09 25.01
CA PRO A 228 3.34 -13.19 25.76
C PRO A 228 4.20 -12.26 24.89
N SER A 229 4.29 -12.50 23.58
CA SER A 229 4.91 -11.57 22.63
C SER A 229 4.00 -10.39 22.28
N THR A 230 2.74 -10.40 22.72
CA THR A 230 1.82 -9.26 22.61
C THR A 230 2.05 -8.26 23.74
N PHE A 231 1.83 -6.98 23.47
CA PHE A 231 2.15 -5.91 24.43
C PHE A 231 1.18 -4.72 24.29
N PHE A 232 1.07 -3.90 25.32
CA PHE A 232 0.21 -2.70 25.36
C PHE A 232 -1.22 -2.93 24.82
N ASN A 233 -1.80 -4.09 25.13
CA ASN A 233 -3.21 -4.40 24.90
C ASN A 233 -4.04 -4.20 26.18
N VAL A 234 -3.39 -4.43 27.32
CA VAL A 234 -3.86 -4.18 28.69
C VAL A 234 -2.76 -3.39 29.39
N ASP A 235 -3.11 -2.34 30.13
CA ASP A 235 -2.13 -1.56 30.90
C ASP A 235 -1.83 -2.17 32.28
N ASP A 236 -0.91 -1.56 33.03
CA ASP A 236 -0.50 -2.02 34.36
C ASP A 236 -1.64 -1.99 35.41
N ARG A 237 -2.72 -1.26 35.14
CA ARG A 237 -3.91 -1.17 36.01
C ARG A 237 -4.96 -2.22 35.64
N GLY A 238 -4.78 -2.92 34.53
CA GLY A 238 -5.73 -3.89 33.99
C GLY A 238 -6.77 -3.28 33.05
N ASP A 239 -6.59 -2.02 32.65
CA ASP A 239 -7.45 -1.32 31.70
C ASP A 239 -7.13 -1.76 30.26
N ILE A 240 -8.16 -1.97 29.46
CA ILE A 240 -8.00 -2.39 28.06
C ILE A 240 -7.68 -1.17 27.19
N VAL A 241 -6.51 -1.17 26.57
CA VAL A 241 -6.00 -0.03 25.78
C VAL A 241 -6.02 -0.28 24.27
N CYS A 242 -6.24 -1.53 23.84
CA CYS A 242 -6.34 -1.90 22.43
C CYS A 242 -7.69 -1.58 21.77
N ILE A 243 -8.65 -0.97 22.50
CA ILE A 243 -10.00 -0.66 22.00
C ILE A 243 -10.11 0.86 21.80
N PRO A 244 -10.41 1.34 20.58
CA PRO A 244 -10.57 2.77 20.33
C PRO A 244 -11.91 3.31 20.84
N HIS A 245 -11.92 4.60 21.20
CA HIS A 245 -13.13 5.32 21.63
C HIS A 245 -13.67 6.32 20.57
N SER A 246 -13.15 6.25 19.34
CA SER A 246 -13.58 7.07 18.21
C SER A 246 -14.75 6.42 17.44
N PRO A 247 -15.45 7.12 16.54
CA PRO A 247 -16.47 6.53 15.68
C PRO A 247 -15.91 5.67 14.53
N CYS A 248 -14.59 5.42 14.51
CA CYS A 248 -13.94 4.69 13.42
C CYS A 248 -14.38 3.20 13.31
N PRO A 249 -14.07 2.51 12.20
CA PRO A 249 -14.46 1.12 11.99
C PRO A 249 -13.64 0.09 12.79
N VAL A 250 -12.59 0.51 13.51
CA VAL A 250 -11.76 -0.41 14.30
C VAL A 250 -12.53 -0.88 15.53
N ILE A 251 -12.64 -2.19 15.73
CA ILE A 251 -13.18 -2.84 16.92
C ILE A 251 -12.11 -2.89 18.02
N CYS A 252 -10.94 -3.46 17.68
CA CYS A 252 -9.74 -3.50 18.52
C CYS A 252 -8.49 -3.69 17.64
N GLY A 253 -7.33 -3.34 18.19
CA GLY A 253 -6.02 -3.54 17.57
C GLY A 253 -5.04 -4.20 18.54
N ILE A 254 -4.76 -5.48 18.34
CA ILE A 254 -3.81 -6.22 19.18
C ILE A 254 -2.39 -5.98 18.67
N ARG A 255 -1.49 -5.56 19.55
CA ARG A 255 -0.08 -5.30 19.23
C ARG A 255 0.82 -6.41 19.73
N GLY A 256 1.88 -6.70 18.99
CA GLY A 256 2.87 -7.70 19.37
C GLY A 256 4.14 -7.67 18.56
N LEU A 257 5.13 -8.42 19.02
CA LEU A 257 6.45 -8.54 18.39
C LEU A 257 6.48 -9.65 17.34
N GLU A 258 5.64 -10.67 17.51
CA GLU A 258 5.59 -11.83 16.62
C GLU A 258 4.27 -11.89 15.82
N PRO A 259 4.31 -12.10 14.50
CA PRO A 259 3.12 -12.01 13.66
C PRO A 259 2.10 -13.11 13.97
N VAL A 260 2.56 -14.33 14.27
CA VAL A 260 1.70 -15.49 14.53
C VAL A 260 0.94 -15.31 15.84
N ASP A 261 1.64 -14.93 16.91
CA ASP A 261 1.05 -14.68 18.22
C ASP A 261 0.09 -13.48 18.16
N THR A 262 0.49 -12.37 17.52
CA THR A 262 -0.36 -11.17 17.39
C THR A 262 -1.66 -11.48 16.67
N ARG A 263 -1.60 -12.24 15.57
CA ARG A 263 -2.79 -12.72 14.85
C ARG A 263 -3.62 -13.66 15.72
N SER A 264 -3.00 -14.62 16.39
CA SER A 264 -3.72 -15.62 17.19
C SER A 264 -4.45 -14.98 18.36
N ALA A 265 -3.79 -14.04 19.04
CA ALA A 265 -4.40 -13.24 20.09
C ALA A 265 -5.63 -12.47 19.61
N LEU A 266 -5.56 -11.81 18.44
CA LEU A 266 -6.72 -11.12 17.86
C LEU A 266 -7.90 -12.07 17.61
N LEU A 267 -7.64 -13.26 17.05
CA LEU A 267 -8.66 -14.24 16.70
C LEU A 267 -9.31 -14.90 17.93
N GLU A 268 -8.67 -14.83 19.10
CA GLU A 268 -9.24 -15.28 20.38
C GLU A 268 -10.10 -14.21 21.08
N VAL A 269 -10.03 -12.94 20.65
CA VAL A 269 -10.87 -11.87 21.21
C VAL A 269 -12.33 -12.09 20.82
N SER A 270 -13.21 -12.13 21.82
CA SER A 270 -14.64 -12.19 21.62
C SER A 270 -15.19 -10.79 21.40
N ALA A 271 -15.77 -10.56 20.22
CA ALA A 271 -16.31 -9.27 19.82
C ALA A 271 -17.64 -9.41 19.08
N GLY A 272 -18.34 -8.28 18.90
CA GLY A 272 -19.51 -8.18 18.03
C GLY A 272 -19.18 -8.46 16.57
N ARG A 273 -20.14 -8.22 15.67
CA ARG A 273 -19.99 -8.53 14.25
C ARG A 273 -18.79 -7.80 13.63
N ALA A 274 -17.74 -8.56 13.35
CA ALA A 274 -16.61 -8.15 12.55
C ALA A 274 -16.85 -8.47 11.06
N GLU A 275 -16.26 -7.66 10.17
CA GLU A 275 -16.29 -7.91 8.72
C GLU A 275 -14.94 -8.36 8.18
N ARG A 276 -13.84 -7.85 8.74
CA ARG A 276 -12.48 -8.09 8.23
C ARG A 276 -11.45 -7.85 9.32
N TRP A 277 -10.24 -8.34 9.09
CA TRP A 277 -9.07 -8.02 9.90
C TRP A 277 -7.83 -7.92 9.02
N VAL A 278 -6.83 -7.17 9.47
CA VAL A 278 -5.53 -7.06 8.79
C VAL A 278 -4.42 -7.09 9.84
N LEU A 279 -3.37 -7.88 9.59
CA LEU A 279 -2.12 -7.84 10.35
C LEU A 279 -1.15 -6.87 9.69
N TRP A 280 -0.92 -5.73 10.33
CA TRP A 280 -0.02 -4.69 9.85
C TRP A 280 1.37 -4.88 10.44
N ARG A 281 2.40 -4.63 9.62
CA ARG A 281 3.75 -4.34 10.10
C ARG A 281 3.86 -2.83 10.35
N THR A 282 4.46 -2.40 11.45
CA THR A 282 4.44 -0.98 11.86
C THR A 282 5.71 -0.53 12.57
N ASN A 283 6.02 0.76 12.48
CA ASN A 283 7.05 1.46 13.25
C ASN A 283 6.54 1.97 14.62
N GLN A 284 5.39 1.47 15.09
CA GLN A 284 4.89 1.80 16.42
C GLN A 284 5.76 1.17 17.51
N HIS A 285 6.05 1.94 18.57
CA HIS A 285 6.82 1.52 19.74
C HIS A 285 8.27 1.10 19.43
N THR A 286 8.89 1.74 18.43
CA THR A 286 10.29 1.53 18.04
C THR A 286 11.17 2.77 18.25
N ASP A 287 10.62 3.82 18.87
CA ASP A 287 11.31 5.09 19.13
C ASP A 287 11.91 5.78 17.88
N VAL A 288 11.48 5.41 16.67
CA VAL A 288 12.02 5.92 15.39
C VAL A 288 11.92 7.44 15.18
N HIS A 289 11.13 8.13 15.99
CA HIS A 289 10.92 9.57 15.95
C HIS A 289 11.74 10.33 17.01
N ILE A 290 12.47 9.61 17.89
CA ILE A 290 13.30 10.19 18.93
C ILE A 290 14.67 10.52 18.32
N VAL A 291 14.99 11.81 18.29
CA VAL A 291 16.33 12.28 17.93
C VAL A 291 17.17 12.33 19.19
N ALA A 292 18.35 11.69 19.18
CA ALA A 292 19.33 11.86 20.24
C ALA A 292 19.73 13.34 20.31
N ILE A 293 19.62 13.96 21.49
CA ILE A 293 20.14 15.30 21.71
C ILE A 293 21.62 15.13 22.08
N ASP A 294 22.51 15.47 21.14
CA ASP A 294 23.93 15.67 21.42
C ASP A 294 24.18 17.02 22.13
#